data_AF-A0A1X2ZNR1-F1
#
_entry.id   AF-A0A1X2ZNR1-F1
#
_cell.length_a   1.000
_cell.length_b   1.000
_cell.length_c   1.000
_cell.angle_alpha   90.00
_cell.angle_beta   90.00
_cell.angle_gamma   90.00
#
_symmetry.space_group_name_H-M   'P 1'
#
loop_
_entity.id
_entity.type
_entity.pdbx_description
1 polymer ?
#
loop_
_entity_poly.entity_id
_entity_poly.type
_entity_poly.pdbx_seq_one_letter_code
_entity_poly.pdbx_strand_id
1 'polypeptide(L)'
;MGNITIRMNDDLKARVNQTLDAIGMNFNTYVTMASIQLVNQQRLPFDTSVRTAEPNEQTKRAMLEAEAKERGILPDDAATFNSTQDAITWLHNNHG
;
A
#
# COMPACT_ATOMS: atom_id res chain seq x y z
N MET A 1 -27.46 22.60 -3.16
CA MET A 1 -26.81 21.33 -3.56
C MET A 1 -26.19 21.52 -4.93
N GLY A 2 -24.97 21.05 -5.16
CA GLY A 2 -24.30 21.12 -6.46
C GLY A 2 -24.67 19.94 -7.36
N ASN A 3 -24.60 20.11 -8.67
CA ASN A 3 -24.78 19.03 -9.64
C ASN A 3 -23.40 18.57 -10.14
N ILE A 4 -23.20 17.26 -10.24
CA ILE A 4 -22.00 16.64 -10.80
C ILE A 4 -22.44 15.69 -11.90
N THR A 5 -21.88 15.85 -13.11
CA THR A 5 -22.09 14.92 -14.23
C THR A 5 -20.83 14.08 -14.42
N ILE A 6 -20.96 12.76 -14.28
CA ILE A 6 -19.86 11.80 -14.48
C ILE A 6 -20.18 10.97 -15.73
N ARG A 7 -19.23 10.90 -16.67
CA ARG A 7 -19.33 10.02 -17.84
C ARG A 7 -18.65 8.69 -17.53
N MET A 8 -19.35 7.61 -17.82
CA MET A 8 -18.94 6.24 -17.55
C MET A 8 -19.48 5.36 -18.66
N ASN A 9 -18.74 4.34 -19.10
CA ASN A 9 -19.30 3.35 -20.02
C ASN A 9 -20.33 2.46 -19.29
N ASP A 10 -21.20 1.82 -20.05
CA ASP A 10 -22.32 1.07 -19.47
C ASP A 10 -21.85 -0.13 -18.64
N ASP A 11 -20.78 -0.81 -19.06
CA ASP A 11 -20.22 -1.95 -18.34
C ASP A 11 -19.68 -1.56 -16.96
N LEU A 12 -18.93 -0.46 -16.86
CA LEU A 12 -18.41 0.02 -15.58
C LEU A 12 -19.57 0.48 -14.69
N LYS A 13 -20.57 1.15 -15.26
CA LYS A 13 -21.75 1.60 -14.52
C LYS A 13 -22.52 0.43 -13.93
N ALA A 14 -22.74 -0.62 -14.70
CA ALA A 14 -23.40 -1.83 -14.23
C ALA A 14 -22.60 -2.50 -13.09
N ARG A 15 -21.28 -2.65 -13.27
CA ARG A 15 -20.41 -3.28 -12.26
C ARG A 15 -20.34 -2.49 -10.96
N VAL A 16 -20.25 -1.17 -11.04
CA VAL A 16 -20.23 -0.27 -9.88
C VAL A 16 -21.55 -0.40 -9.11
N ASN A 17 -22.70 -0.30 -9.78
CA ASN A 17 -23.99 -0.44 -9.12
C ASN A 17 -24.14 -1.82 -8.46
N GLN A 18 -23.81 -2.90 -9.16
CA GLN A 18 -23.84 -4.25 -8.59
C GLN A 18 -22.96 -4.37 -7.31
N THR A 19 -21.77 -3.77 -7.33
CA THR A 19 -20.83 -3.83 -6.20
C THR A 19 -21.37 -3.03 -5.00
N LEU A 20 -21.92 -1.85 -5.26
CA LEU A 20 -22.46 -0.98 -4.21
C LEU A 20 -23.78 -1.54 -3.63
N ASP A 21 -24.65 -2.13 -4.47
CA ASP A 21 -25.87 -2.79 -4.03
C ASP A 21 -25.59 -3.97 -3.08
N ALA A 22 -24.53 -4.74 -3.35
CA ALA A 22 -24.11 -5.84 -2.48
C ALA A 22 -23.72 -5.41 -1.06
N ILE A 23 -23.34 -4.13 -0.87
CA ILE A 23 -23.02 -3.53 0.43
C ILE A 23 -24.08 -2.54 0.91
N GLY A 24 -25.26 -2.49 0.26
CA GLY A 24 -26.35 -1.59 0.62
C GLY A 24 -26.04 -0.10 0.43
N MET A 25 -25.12 0.23 -0.47
CA MET A 25 -24.67 1.60 -0.75
C MET A 25 -25.17 2.04 -2.12
N ASN A 26 -25.49 3.32 -2.29
CA ASN A 26 -25.75 3.90 -3.61
C ASN A 26 -24.55 4.71 -4.12
N PHE A 27 -24.52 4.97 -5.43
CA PHE A 27 -23.41 5.67 -6.08
C PHE A 27 -23.16 7.10 -5.55
N ASN A 28 -24.21 7.84 -5.22
CA ASN A 28 -24.06 9.21 -4.68
C ASN A 28 -23.37 9.20 -3.30
N THR A 29 -23.74 8.25 -2.44
CA THR A 29 -23.08 8.04 -1.15
C THR A 29 -21.61 7.68 -1.35
N TYR A 30 -21.30 6.77 -2.27
CA TYR A 30 -19.92 6.41 -2.59
C TYR A 30 -19.07 7.61 -3.03
N VAL A 31 -19.55 8.41 -3.99
CA VAL A 31 -18.83 9.60 -4.48
C VAL A 31 -18.65 10.64 -3.37
N THR A 32 -19.65 10.82 -2.51
CA THR A 32 -19.56 11.73 -1.36
C THR A 32 -18.47 11.26 -0.38
N MET A 33 -18.44 9.98 -0.03
CA MET A 33 -17.43 9.42 0.88
C MET A 33 -16.01 9.49 0.29
N ALA A 34 -15.85 9.19 -0.99
CA ALA A 34 -14.57 9.33 -1.68
C ALA A 34 -14.07 10.79 -1.67
N SER A 35 -14.98 11.76 -1.81
CA SER A 35 -14.66 13.19 -1.74
C SER A 35 -14.23 13.61 -0.33
N ILE A 36 -14.93 13.13 0.71
CA ILE A 36 -14.54 13.36 2.11
C ILE A 36 -13.14 12.78 2.38
N GLN A 37 -12.90 11.55 1.94
CA GLN A 37 -11.61 10.89 2.11
C GLN A 37 -10.47 11.69 1.44
N LEU A 38 -10.68 12.13 0.21
CA LEU A 38 -9.71 12.94 -0.54
C LEU A 38 -9.34 14.21 0.22
N VAL A 39 -10.32 14.94 0.74
CA VAL A 39 -10.09 16.19 1.49
C VAL A 39 -9.38 15.91 2.82
N ASN A 40 -9.82 14.89 3.56
CA ASN A 40 -9.28 14.59 4.89
C ASN A 40 -7.84 14.06 4.84
N GLN A 41 -7.47 13.34 3.79
CA GLN A 41 -6.18 12.66 3.70
C GLN A 41 -5.22 13.27 2.68
N GLN A 42 -5.68 14.26 1.91
CA GLN A 42 -4.92 14.91 0.85
C GLN A 42 -4.28 13.91 -0.13
N ARG A 43 -4.94 12.77 -0.37
CA ARG A 43 -4.50 11.71 -1.28
C ARG A 43 -5.66 11.04 -1.99
N LEU A 44 -5.38 10.32 -3.07
CA LEU A 44 -6.39 9.60 -3.82
C LEU A 44 -7.14 8.58 -2.94
N PRO A 45 -8.48 8.50 -3.04
CA PRO A 45 -9.31 7.60 -2.24
C PRO A 45 -9.29 6.15 -2.77
N PHE A 46 -8.17 5.74 -3.37
CA PHE A 46 -7.88 4.38 -3.83
C PHE A 46 -6.37 4.18 -3.84
N ASP A 47 -5.95 2.92 -3.80
CA ASP A 47 -4.53 2.56 -3.86
C ASP A 47 -4.02 2.72 -5.29
N THR A 48 -2.93 3.47 -5.46
CA THR A 48 -2.26 3.66 -6.76
C THR A 48 -1.14 2.67 -7.01
N SER A 49 -0.75 1.89 -6.00
CA SER A 49 0.27 0.87 -6.18
C SER A 49 -0.27 -0.25 -7.06
N VAL A 50 0.51 -0.64 -8.06
CA VAL A 50 0.32 -1.95 -8.69
C VAL A 50 0.68 -2.96 -7.60
N ARG A 51 -0.34 -3.62 -7.03
CA ARG A 51 -0.11 -4.76 -6.13
C ARG A 51 0.58 -5.87 -6.92
N THR A 52 1.89 -5.77 -7.04
CA THR A 52 2.74 -6.93 -7.25
C THR A 52 2.76 -7.61 -5.89
N ALA A 53 1.88 -8.60 -5.70
CA ALA A 53 1.92 -9.46 -4.53
C ALA A 53 3.28 -10.18 -4.43
N GLU A 54 4.01 -10.26 -5.54
CA GLU A 54 5.40 -10.69 -5.56
C GLU A 54 6.35 -9.55 -5.21
N PRO A 55 7.21 -9.74 -4.18
CA PRO A 55 8.34 -8.86 -3.97
C PRO A 55 9.17 -8.74 -5.26
N ASN A 56 9.77 -7.58 -5.53
CA ASN A 56 10.67 -7.45 -6.67
C ASN A 56 11.92 -8.34 -6.50
N GLU A 57 12.70 -8.54 -7.55
CA GLU A 57 13.87 -9.44 -7.51
C GLU A 57 14.90 -9.05 -6.43
N GLN A 58 15.05 -7.76 -6.13
CA GLN A 58 15.92 -7.30 -5.05
C GLN A 58 15.38 -7.75 -3.68
N THR A 59 14.08 -7.57 -3.45
CA THR A 59 13.43 -8.00 -2.21
C THR A 59 13.42 -9.53 -2.08
N LYS A 60 13.16 -10.27 -3.18
CA LYS A 60 13.23 -11.74 -3.19
C LYS A 60 14.63 -12.25 -2.80
N ARG A 61 15.69 -11.64 -3.35
CA ARG A 61 17.08 -11.98 -3.00
C ARG A 61 17.41 -11.67 -1.54
N ALA A 62 17.00 -10.50 -1.05
CA ALA A 62 17.23 -10.11 0.33
C ALA A 62 16.53 -11.07 1.32
N MET A 63 15.31 -11.50 1.01
CA MET A 63 14.58 -12.49 1.82
C MET A 63 15.29 -13.86 1.84
N LEU A 64 15.76 -14.34 0.68
CA LEU A 64 16.50 -15.60 0.59
C LEU A 64 17.83 -15.56 1.36
N GLU A 65 18.55 -14.44 1.28
CA GLU A 65 19.80 -14.24 2.02
C GLU A 65 19.56 -14.25 3.53
N ALA A 66 18.53 -13.56 4.00
CA ALA A 66 18.16 -13.56 5.42
C ALA A 66 17.81 -14.97 5.92
N GLU A 67 17.04 -15.74 5.15
CA GLU A 67 16.69 -17.13 5.48
C GLU A 67 17.93 -18.04 5.50
N ALA A 68 18.89 -17.84 4.60
CA ALA A 68 20.13 -18.59 4.58
C ALA A 68 21.03 -18.28 5.80
N LYS A 69 21.05 -17.02 6.26
CA LYS A 69 21.73 -16.60 7.49
C LYS A 69 21.07 -17.22 8.73
N GLU A 70 19.75 -17.15 8.82
CA GLU A 70 18.98 -17.75 9.93
C GLU A 70 19.20 -19.27 10.04
N ARG A 71 19.25 -19.96 8.90
CA ARG A 71 19.51 -21.41 8.85
C ARG A 71 20.98 -21.79 9.05
N GLY A 72 21.88 -20.82 9.25
CA GLY A 72 23.32 -21.04 9.43
C GLY A 72 24.04 -21.53 8.18
N ILE A 73 23.44 -21.38 7.00
CA ILE A 73 24.07 -21.68 5.70
C ILE A 73 25.07 -20.57 5.36
N LEU A 74 24.72 -19.32 5.67
CA LEU A 74 25.60 -18.16 5.62
C LEU A 74 25.89 -17.65 7.04
N PRO A 75 27.07 -17.07 7.29
CA PRO A 75 27.34 -16.39 8.55
C PRO A 75 26.38 -15.20 8.70
N ASP A 76 25.78 -15.08 9.87
CA ASP A 76 24.97 -13.92 10.22
C ASP A 76 25.88 -12.74 10.58
N ASP A 77 26.02 -11.80 9.66
CA ASP A 77 26.79 -10.56 9.78
C ASP A 77 25.90 -9.34 10.02
N ALA A 78 24.62 -9.55 10.37
CA ALA A 78 23.70 -8.47 10.65
C ALA A 78 24.14 -7.63 11.86
N ALA A 79 24.06 -6.30 11.72
CA ALA A 79 24.35 -5.40 12.83
C ALA A 79 23.24 -5.52 13.90
N THR A 80 23.64 -5.83 15.13
CA THR A 80 22.74 -5.93 16.30
C THR A 80 22.90 -4.74 17.22
N PHE A 81 21.81 -4.25 17.79
CA PHE A 81 21.79 -3.07 18.66
C PHE A 81 20.96 -3.33 19.91
N ASN A 82 21.39 -2.75 21.04
CA ASN A 82 20.69 -2.86 22.33
C ASN A 82 19.81 -1.64 22.64
N SER A 83 19.76 -0.65 21.74
CA SER A 83 19.04 0.61 21.87
C SER A 83 18.64 1.14 20.50
N THR A 84 17.44 1.72 20.40
CA THR A 84 16.97 2.40 19.18
C THR A 84 17.89 3.54 18.77
N GLN A 85 18.49 4.25 19.74
CA GLN A 85 19.38 5.38 19.45
C GLN A 85 20.68 4.94 18.76
N ASP A 86 21.21 3.78 19.14
CA ASP A 86 22.41 3.21 18.53
C ASP A 86 22.13 2.77 17.10
N ALA A 87 20.96 2.15 16.86
CA ALA A 87 20.52 1.74 15.54
C ALA A 87 20.34 2.93 14.58
N ILE A 88 19.70 4.02 15.03
CA ILE A 88 19.52 5.25 14.22
C ILE A 88 20.87 5.87 13.87
N THR A 89 21.79 5.93 14.83
CA THR A 89 23.12 6.52 14.63
C THR A 89 23.92 5.73 13.60
N TRP A 90 23.86 4.40 13.66
CA TRP A 90 24.53 3.53 12.69
C TRP A 90 23.95 3.68 11.28
N LEU A 91 22.62 3.71 11.13
CA LEU A 91 21.98 3.88 9.81
C LEU A 91 22.39 5.20 9.13
N HIS A 92 22.41 6.30 9.87
CA HIS A 92 22.81 7.60 9.31
C HIS A 92 24.29 7.65 8.88
N ASN A 93 25.18 6.93 9.56
CA ASN A 93 26.62 6.94 9.26
C ASN A 93 27.01 5.96 8.15
N ASN A 94 26.23 4.90 7.93
CA ASN A 94 26.58 3.80 7.02
C ASN A 94 25.68 3.69 5.77
N HIS A 95 24.50 4.32 5.75
CA HIS A 95 23.50 4.17 4.69
C HIS A 95 22.83 5.49 4.25
N GLY A 96 23.50 6.63 4.50
CA GLY A 96 23.07 7.97 4.05
C GLY A 96 23.53 8.35 2.65
#